data_AF-M6R9R5-F1
#
_entry.id   AF-M6R9R5-F1
#
_cell.length_a   1.000
_cell.length_b   1.000
_cell.length_c   1.000
_cell.angle_alpha   90.00
_cell.angle_beta   90.00
_cell.angle_gamma   90.00
#
_symmetry.space_group_name_H-M   'P 1'
#
loop_
_entity.id
_entity.type
_entity.pdbx_description
1 polymer ?
#
loop_
_entity_poly.entity_id
_entity_poly.type
_entity_poly.pdbx_seq_one_letter_code
_entity_poly.pdbx_strand_id
1 'polypeptide(L)'
;FDEDSKIKLPNNRRHIFVADEDDDLVVLTKSVLIGGNKYSKTAKIKQGEEKLKLFEDVMKSVDKLIIIGYGFGDQHINFRINHQLVKNEKFTIEIVDPNFKKVPSFVEQFDYDNRIKGTALNTTDWINQFYRGNKRNRSPNMKKIYSQREKIRSTVRKSYFK
;
A
#
# COMPACT_ATOMS: atom_id res chain seq x y z
N PHE A 1 49.16 17.16 28.68
CA PHE A 1 47.96 16.99 27.84
C PHE A 1 46.93 16.35 28.73
N ASP A 2 45.94 17.13 29.17
CA ASP A 2 44.97 16.71 30.19
C ASP A 2 44.18 15.47 29.73
N GLU A 3 44.21 14.43 30.55
CA GLU A 3 43.59 13.11 30.35
C GLU A 3 42.06 13.09 30.52
N ASP A 4 41.40 14.25 30.59
CA ASP A 4 39.99 14.34 30.98
C ASP A 4 39.09 15.11 30.00
N SER A 5 39.43 15.12 28.71
CA SER A 5 38.46 15.54 27.69
C SER A 5 37.43 14.43 27.44
N LYS A 6 36.56 14.16 28.42
CA LYS A 6 35.35 13.36 28.23
C LYS A 6 34.49 14.04 27.17
N ILE A 7 34.58 13.57 25.93
CA ILE A 7 33.70 13.97 24.84
C ILE A 7 32.27 13.69 25.31
N LYS A 8 31.55 14.75 25.70
CA LYS A 8 30.12 14.67 26.00
C LYS A 8 29.39 14.42 24.70
N LEU A 9 29.15 13.15 24.40
CA LEU A 9 28.30 12.77 23.28
C LEU A 9 26.90 13.36 23.52
N PRO A 10 26.33 14.08 22.53
CA PRO A 10 25.02 14.70 22.68
C PRO A 10 23.98 13.60 22.95
N ASN A 11 23.40 13.62 24.15
CA ASN A 11 22.45 12.62 24.62
C ASN A 11 21.07 12.83 23.97
N ASN A 12 21.02 12.70 22.65
CA ASN A 12 19.82 12.86 21.85
C ASN A 12 19.39 11.48 21.37
N ARG A 13 18.17 11.04 21.73
CA ARG A 13 17.61 9.67 21.57
C ARG A 13 17.56 9.11 20.12
N ARG A 14 18.20 9.78 19.15
CA ARG A 14 18.23 9.45 17.72
C ARG A 14 19.54 8.80 17.27
N HIS A 15 20.65 9.08 17.95
CA HIS A 15 21.98 8.57 17.60
C HIS A 15 22.49 7.66 18.71
N ILE A 16 22.94 6.47 18.34
CA ILE A 16 23.60 5.50 19.21
C ILE A 16 25.03 5.38 18.68
N PHE A 17 25.99 5.59 19.57
CA PHE A 17 27.41 5.49 19.25
C PHE A 17 27.89 4.11 19.73
N VAL A 18 28.50 3.34 18.84
CA VAL A 18 28.99 1.97 19.09
C VAL A 18 30.42 1.88 18.54
N ALA A 19 31.30 1.14 19.21
CA ALA A 19 32.60 0.80 18.65
C ALA A 19 32.48 -0.50 17.82
N ASP A 20 33.07 -0.51 16.64
CA ASP A 20 33.26 -1.69 15.79
C ASP A 20 34.25 -2.69 16.45
N GLU A 21 34.35 -3.91 15.93
CA GLU A 21 35.38 -4.90 16.25
C GLU A 21 36.81 -4.36 16.01
N ASP A 22 36.97 -3.38 15.14
CA ASP A 22 38.23 -2.68 14.86
C ASP A 22 38.45 -1.39 15.71
N ASP A 23 37.68 -1.21 16.80
CA ASP A 23 37.69 -0.02 17.68
C ASP A 23 37.30 1.32 17.00
N ASP A 24 36.78 1.25 15.77
CA ASP A 24 36.28 2.41 15.04
C ASP A 24 34.91 2.89 15.55
N LEU A 25 34.72 4.20 15.62
CA LEU A 25 33.46 4.80 16.08
C LEU A 25 32.37 4.72 15.01
N VAL A 26 31.35 3.90 15.24
CA VAL A 26 30.16 3.74 14.39
C VAL A 26 28.97 4.48 14.98
N VAL A 27 28.30 5.29 14.15
CA VAL A 27 27.08 6.02 14.54
C VAL A 27 25.85 5.36 13.94
N LEU A 28 25.09 4.66 14.77
CA LEU A 28 23.79 4.10 14.41
C LEU A 28 22.71 5.18 14.60
N THR A 29 22.04 5.56 13.52
CA THR A 29 20.88 6.45 13.58
C THR A 29 19.58 5.68 13.44
N LYS A 30 18.55 6.04 14.20
CA LYS A 30 17.19 5.55 13.89
C LYS A 30 16.83 6.00 12.47
N SER A 31 16.38 5.06 11.63
CA SER A 31 15.84 5.37 10.31
C SER A 31 14.73 6.41 10.46
N VAL A 32 14.94 7.60 9.92
CA VAL A 32 13.91 8.64 9.90
C VAL A 32 12.93 8.27 8.79
N LEU A 33 11.67 8.02 9.16
CA LEU A 33 10.58 7.89 8.20
C LEU A 33 10.25 9.29 7.65
N ILE A 34 11.01 9.75 6.65
CA ILE A 34 10.85 11.09 6.06
C ILE A 34 9.59 11.18 5.16
N GLY A 35 8.95 10.05 4.84
CA GLY A 35 7.78 10.00 3.96
C GLY A 35 6.46 10.47 4.59
N GLY A 36 6.31 10.42 5.93
CA GLY A 36 5.02 10.64 6.60
C GLY A 36 4.45 12.06 6.48
N ASN A 37 5.30 13.05 6.20
CA ASN A 37 4.90 14.45 6.04
C ASN A 37 4.96 14.93 4.58
N LYS A 38 5.23 14.03 3.63
CA LYS A 38 5.38 14.39 2.21
C LYS A 38 4.09 14.95 1.61
N TYR A 39 2.94 14.49 2.11
CA TYR A 39 1.64 14.83 1.56
C TYR A 39 0.73 15.46 2.63
N SER A 40 -0.08 16.42 2.20
CA SER A 40 -1.09 17.07 3.00
C SER A 40 -2.22 16.11 3.33
N LYS A 41 -2.68 16.19 4.58
CA LYS A 41 -3.92 15.56 5.05
C LYS A 41 -5.17 16.26 4.52
N THR A 42 -5.03 17.44 3.90
CA THR A 42 -6.16 18.23 3.37
C THR A 42 -6.35 17.99 1.88
N ALA A 43 -7.53 18.34 1.36
CA ALA A 43 -7.81 18.35 -0.08
C ALA A 43 -7.05 19.46 -0.83
N LYS A 44 -6.43 20.42 -0.12
CA LYS A 44 -5.66 21.49 -0.74
C LYS A 44 -4.29 20.97 -1.16
N ILE A 45 -4.10 20.86 -2.48
CA ILE A 45 -2.85 20.44 -3.10
C ILE A 45 -1.77 21.50 -2.82
N LYS A 46 -0.63 21.05 -2.29
CA LYS A 46 0.56 21.86 -2.04
C LYS A 46 1.63 21.59 -3.09
N GLN A 47 2.63 22.48 -3.15
CA GLN A 47 3.85 22.25 -3.92
C GLN A 47 4.52 20.95 -3.46
N GLY A 48 4.94 20.09 -4.41
CA GLY A 48 5.45 18.74 -4.14
C GLY A 48 4.40 17.63 -4.15
N GLU A 49 3.12 17.96 -4.36
CA GLU A 49 2.00 17.00 -4.47
C GLU A 49 1.48 16.83 -5.91
N GLU A 50 2.28 17.14 -6.92
CA GLU A 50 1.87 17.14 -8.33
C GLU A 50 1.34 15.78 -8.78
N LYS A 51 1.90 14.69 -8.23
CA LYS A 51 1.43 13.31 -8.49
C LYS A 51 0.03 13.06 -7.92
N LEU A 52 -0.28 13.62 -6.75
CA LEU A 52 -1.61 13.49 -6.15
C LEU A 52 -2.62 14.34 -6.93
N LYS A 53 -2.21 15.51 -7.42
CA LYS A 53 -3.02 16.32 -8.34
C LYS A 53 -3.36 15.53 -9.60
N LEU A 54 -2.35 14.97 -10.26
CA LEU A 54 -2.54 14.17 -11.47
C LEU A 54 -3.49 12.99 -11.22
N PHE A 55 -3.31 12.29 -10.10
CA PHE A 55 -4.21 11.19 -9.72
C PHE A 55 -5.65 11.67 -9.55
N GLU A 56 -5.88 12.79 -8.84
CA GLU A 56 -7.21 13.37 -8.67
C GLU A 56 -7.83 13.78 -10.01
N ASP A 57 -7.05 14.41 -10.89
CA ASP A 57 -7.52 14.89 -12.19
C ASP A 57 -7.88 13.73 -13.13
N VAL A 58 -7.10 12.65 -13.14
CA VAL A 58 -7.45 11.41 -13.86
C VAL A 58 -8.71 10.75 -13.28
N MET A 59 -8.87 10.75 -11.95
CA MET A 59 -10.07 10.19 -11.33
C MET A 59 -11.34 10.95 -11.68
N LYS A 60 -11.25 12.26 -11.94
CA LYS A 60 -12.41 13.05 -12.39
C LYS A 60 -12.89 12.65 -13.79
N SER A 61 -12.01 12.11 -14.63
CA SER A 61 -12.34 11.74 -16.02
C SER A 61 -12.77 10.29 -16.22
N VAL A 62 -12.89 9.49 -15.14
CA VAL A 62 -13.24 8.07 -15.24
C VAL A 62 -14.45 7.75 -14.37
N ASP A 63 -15.31 6.85 -14.85
CA ASP A 63 -16.49 6.38 -14.11
C ASP A 63 -16.22 5.14 -13.26
N LYS A 64 -15.12 4.43 -13.54
CA LYS A 64 -14.76 3.19 -12.87
C LYS A 64 -13.28 3.15 -12.54
N LEU A 65 -12.97 2.87 -11.27
CA LEU A 65 -11.63 2.63 -10.77
C LEU A 65 -11.44 1.15 -10.43
N ILE A 66 -10.41 0.53 -11.01
CA ILE A 66 -10.07 -0.87 -10.73
C ILE A 66 -8.76 -0.87 -9.93
N ILE A 67 -8.83 -1.39 -8.71
CA ILE A 67 -7.73 -1.39 -7.74
C ILE A 67 -7.14 -2.79 -7.68
N ILE A 68 -5.88 -2.95 -8.07
CA ILE A 68 -5.20 -4.24 -8.11
C ILE A 68 -3.93 -4.17 -7.25
N GLY A 69 -3.79 -5.08 -6.29
CA GLY A 69 -2.55 -5.22 -5.51
C GLY A 69 -2.23 -4.04 -4.56
N TYR A 70 -3.20 -3.20 -4.27
CA TYR A 70 -3.06 -2.07 -3.35
C TYR A 70 -3.58 -2.43 -1.96
N GLY A 71 -2.72 -2.27 -0.94
CA GLY A 71 -3.02 -2.67 0.44
C GLY A 71 -3.75 -1.62 1.28
N PHE A 72 -4.18 -0.49 0.71
CA PHE A 72 -4.90 0.59 1.41
C PHE A 72 -4.16 1.23 2.61
N GLY A 73 -2.83 1.11 2.66
CA GLY A 73 -2.01 1.70 3.73
C GLY A 73 -1.70 3.20 3.55
N ASP A 74 -1.89 3.74 2.34
CA ASP A 74 -1.65 5.16 2.06
C ASP A 74 -2.93 5.98 2.25
N GLN A 75 -2.99 6.71 3.36
CA GLN A 75 -4.13 7.56 3.71
C GLN A 75 -4.37 8.67 2.69
N HIS A 76 -3.34 9.16 2.01
CA HIS A 76 -3.49 10.23 1.03
C HIS A 76 -4.23 9.72 -0.20
N ILE A 77 -3.84 8.55 -0.74
CA ILE A 77 -4.54 7.93 -1.86
C ILE A 77 -5.98 7.56 -1.47
N ASN A 78 -6.16 6.93 -0.30
CA ASN A 78 -7.48 6.56 0.21
C ASN A 78 -8.42 7.77 0.31
N PHE A 79 -7.90 8.92 0.79
CA PHE A 79 -8.66 10.16 0.88
C PHE A 79 -9.16 10.63 -0.49
N ARG A 80 -8.30 10.63 -1.54
CA ARG A 80 -8.73 11.08 -2.88
C ARG A 80 -9.79 10.13 -3.46
N ILE A 81 -9.64 8.82 -3.24
CA ILE A 81 -10.62 7.82 -3.69
C ILE A 81 -11.97 8.06 -3.02
N ASN A 82 -12.00 8.19 -1.68
CA ASN A 82 -13.23 8.49 -0.95
C ASN A 82 -13.85 9.82 -1.43
N HIS A 83 -13.05 10.87 -1.56
CA HIS A 83 -13.50 12.17 -2.03
C HIS A 83 -14.14 12.12 -3.42
N GLN A 84 -13.63 11.27 -4.32
CA GLN A 84 -14.24 11.08 -5.63
C GLN A 84 -15.60 10.34 -5.55
N LEU A 85 -15.72 9.32 -4.68
CA LEU A 85 -17.01 8.65 -4.42
C LEU A 85 -18.07 9.59 -3.86
N VAL A 86 -17.67 10.55 -3.01
CA VAL A 86 -18.55 11.61 -2.51
C VAL A 86 -19.04 12.51 -3.64
N LYS A 87 -18.14 12.91 -4.55
CA LYS A 87 -18.43 13.89 -5.61
C LYS A 87 -19.20 13.33 -6.80
N ASN A 88 -19.01 12.05 -7.12
CA ASN A 88 -19.60 11.44 -8.30
C ASN A 88 -20.35 10.17 -7.90
N GLU A 89 -21.69 10.26 -7.87
CA GLU A 89 -22.58 9.13 -7.55
C GLU A 89 -22.45 7.96 -8.54
N LYS A 90 -22.07 8.22 -9.79
CA LYS A 90 -21.86 7.19 -10.83
C LYS A 90 -20.49 6.53 -10.73
N PHE A 91 -19.57 7.07 -9.92
CA PHE A 91 -18.25 6.51 -9.76
C PHE A 91 -18.31 5.17 -9.03
N THR A 92 -17.69 4.16 -9.61
CA THR A 92 -17.64 2.79 -9.07
C THR A 92 -16.22 2.30 -8.87
N ILE A 93 -16.03 1.39 -7.92
CA ILE A 93 -14.74 0.79 -7.59
C ILE A 93 -14.83 -0.73 -7.69
N GLU A 94 -13.85 -1.36 -8.32
CA GLU A 94 -13.62 -2.79 -8.25
C GLU A 94 -12.26 -3.10 -7.59
N ILE A 95 -12.28 -3.78 -6.46
CA ILE A 95 -11.09 -4.18 -5.70
C ILE A 95 -10.76 -5.62 -6.07
N VAL A 96 -9.60 -5.82 -6.70
CA VAL A 96 -9.09 -7.12 -7.12
C VAL A 96 -7.98 -7.56 -6.16
N ASP A 97 -8.33 -8.50 -5.30
CA ASP A 97 -7.40 -9.09 -4.33
C ASP A 97 -7.78 -10.56 -4.13
N PRO A 98 -6.86 -11.53 -4.32
CA PRO A 98 -7.16 -12.95 -4.07
C PRO A 98 -7.58 -13.23 -2.62
N ASN A 99 -7.23 -12.35 -1.68
CA ASN A 99 -7.57 -12.42 -0.27
C ASN A 99 -8.64 -11.40 0.13
N PHE A 100 -9.43 -10.90 -0.82
CA PHE A 100 -10.52 -9.97 -0.53
C PHE A 100 -11.52 -10.61 0.46
N LYS A 101 -11.60 -10.04 1.66
CA LYS A 101 -12.50 -10.51 2.74
C LYS A 101 -13.64 -9.54 3.02
N LYS A 102 -13.36 -8.24 2.97
CA LYS A 102 -14.31 -7.18 3.30
C LYS A 102 -13.95 -5.90 2.57
N VAL A 103 -14.94 -5.05 2.37
CA VAL A 103 -14.74 -3.69 1.87
C VAL A 103 -13.86 -2.91 2.87
N PRO A 104 -12.87 -2.14 2.41
CA PRO A 104 -12.06 -1.31 3.29
C PRO A 104 -12.90 -0.25 4.00
N SER A 105 -12.63 0.00 5.28
CA SER A 105 -13.41 0.92 6.13
C SER A 105 -13.52 2.33 5.56
N PHE A 106 -12.49 2.83 4.88
CA PHE A 106 -12.51 4.17 4.29
C PHE A 106 -13.50 4.33 3.12
N VAL A 107 -14.08 3.26 2.59
CA VAL A 107 -15.12 3.29 1.54
C VAL A 107 -16.37 2.49 1.90
N GLU A 108 -16.44 1.91 3.11
CA GLU A 108 -17.55 1.06 3.57
C GLU A 108 -18.91 1.77 3.52
N GLN A 109 -18.93 3.08 3.78
CA GLN A 109 -20.14 3.92 3.66
C GLN A 109 -20.73 3.98 2.24
N PHE A 110 -20.01 3.48 1.23
CA PHE A 110 -20.46 3.40 -0.16
C PHE A 110 -20.73 1.96 -0.62
N ASP A 111 -20.74 0.98 0.29
CA ASP A 111 -21.04 -0.42 -0.02
C ASP A 111 -22.56 -0.65 -0.21
N TYR A 112 -23.12 0.04 -1.19
CA TYR A 112 -24.51 -0.07 -1.65
C TYR A 112 -24.55 0.06 -3.18
N ASP A 113 -25.63 -0.39 -3.80
CA ASP A 113 -25.89 -0.27 -5.25
C ASP A 113 -24.73 -0.74 -6.16
N ASN A 114 -23.93 -1.70 -5.70
CA ASN A 114 -22.71 -2.17 -6.38
C ASN A 114 -21.68 -1.06 -6.67
N ARG A 115 -21.69 0.06 -5.94
CA ARG A 115 -20.69 1.12 -6.09
C ARG A 115 -19.29 0.63 -5.71
N ILE A 116 -19.19 -0.27 -4.75
CA ILE A 116 -17.96 -1.00 -4.41
C ILE A 116 -18.16 -2.47 -4.73
N LYS A 117 -17.22 -3.06 -5.47
CA LYS A 117 -17.21 -4.48 -5.80
C LYS A 117 -15.88 -5.11 -5.41
N GLY A 118 -15.93 -6.17 -4.61
CA GLY A 118 -14.76 -7.02 -4.37
C GLY A 118 -14.70 -8.19 -5.34
N THR A 119 -13.54 -8.44 -5.93
CA THR A 119 -13.28 -9.60 -6.77
C THR A 119 -12.11 -10.41 -6.20
N ALA A 120 -12.44 -11.56 -5.62
CA ALA A 120 -11.50 -12.51 -5.01
C ALA A 120 -10.74 -13.35 -6.06
N LEU A 121 -9.92 -12.68 -6.87
CA LEU A 121 -9.08 -13.28 -7.91
C LEU A 121 -7.67 -12.71 -7.84
N ASN A 122 -6.67 -13.49 -8.25
CA ASN A 122 -5.36 -12.95 -8.56
C ASN A 122 -5.42 -12.08 -9.82
N THR A 123 -4.46 -11.17 -9.94
CA THR A 123 -4.37 -10.22 -11.06
C THR A 123 -4.42 -10.90 -12.43
N THR A 124 -3.70 -12.01 -12.62
CA THR A 124 -3.64 -12.72 -13.91
C THR A 124 -5.01 -13.29 -14.30
N ASP A 125 -5.71 -13.92 -13.36
CA ASP A 125 -7.03 -14.48 -13.58
C ASP A 125 -8.05 -13.38 -13.87
N TRP A 126 -7.96 -12.27 -13.13
CA TRP A 126 -8.82 -11.11 -13.32
C TRP A 126 -8.60 -10.47 -14.70
N ILE A 127 -7.34 -10.24 -15.11
CA ILE A 127 -7.00 -9.72 -16.45
C ILE A 127 -7.56 -10.64 -17.54
N ASN A 128 -7.37 -11.96 -17.40
CA ASN A 128 -7.92 -12.93 -18.34
C ASN A 128 -9.45 -12.83 -18.43
N GLN A 129 -10.14 -12.67 -17.30
CA GLN A 129 -11.59 -12.49 -17.28
C GLN A 129 -12.03 -11.16 -17.93
N PHE A 130 -11.29 -10.08 -17.65
CA PHE A 130 -11.57 -8.73 -18.14
C PHE A 130 -11.50 -8.67 -19.67
N TYR A 131 -10.42 -9.18 -20.28
CA TYR A 131 -10.22 -9.14 -21.74
C TYR A 131 -11.04 -10.20 -22.50
N ARG A 132 -11.33 -11.36 -21.89
CA ARG A 132 -12.03 -12.46 -22.60
C ARG A 132 -13.55 -12.33 -22.56
N GLY A 133 -14.10 -11.30 -21.92
CA GLY A 133 -15.53 -10.99 -21.90
C GLY A 133 -16.38 -12.16 -21.44
N ASN A 134 -16.50 -12.39 -20.13
CA ASN A 134 -17.44 -13.34 -19.50
C ASN A 134 -17.56 -14.76 -20.12
N LYS A 135 -16.61 -15.22 -20.95
CA LYS A 135 -16.50 -16.61 -21.36
C LYS A 135 -16.05 -17.41 -20.14
N ARG A 136 -17.04 -17.89 -19.37
CA ARG A 136 -16.89 -18.68 -18.16
C ARG A 136 -16.12 -19.97 -18.44
N ASN A 137 -14.79 -19.89 -18.37
CA ASN A 137 -13.96 -21.05 -18.10
C ASN A 137 -13.32 -20.84 -16.73
N ARG A 138 -14.12 -21.01 -15.67
CA ARG A 138 -13.54 -21.31 -14.34
C ARG A 138 -12.81 -22.64 -14.52
N SER A 139 -11.49 -22.59 -14.70
CA SER A 139 -10.68 -23.81 -14.66
C SER A 139 -10.94 -24.48 -13.30
N PRO A 140 -11.41 -25.75 -13.27
CA PRO A 140 -11.67 -26.48 -12.02
C PRO A 140 -10.46 -26.52 -11.07
N ASN A 141 -9.26 -26.29 -11.60
CA ASN A 141 -7.99 -26.35 -10.88
C ASN A 141 -7.60 -25.08 -10.12
N MET A 142 -8.36 -23.98 -10.19
CA MET A 142 -7.94 -22.71 -9.58
C MET A 142 -7.72 -22.83 -8.07
N LYS A 143 -8.65 -23.46 -7.33
CA LYS A 143 -8.51 -23.72 -5.89
C LYS A 143 -7.25 -24.52 -5.55
N LYS A 144 -6.88 -25.47 -6.42
CA LYS A 144 -5.69 -26.32 -6.26
C LYS A 144 -4.41 -25.52 -6.50
N ILE A 145 -4.41 -24.61 -7.48
CA ILE A 145 -3.28 -23.70 -7.75
C ILE A 145 -3.08 -22.73 -6.57
N TYR A 146 -4.16 -22.17 -6.01
CA TYR A 146 -4.05 -21.29 -4.83
C TYR A 146 -3.49 -22.01 -3.60
N SER A 147 -3.97 -23.22 -3.31
CA SER A 147 -3.47 -23.99 -2.17
C SER A 147 -1.99 -24.39 -2.34
N GLN A 148 -1.54 -24.66 -3.57
CA GLN A 148 -0.13 -24.90 -3.86
C GLN A 148 0.73 -23.64 -3.71
N ARG A 149 0.25 -22.49 -4.19
CA ARG A 149 0.97 -21.20 -4.05
C ARG A 149 1.13 -20.78 -2.60
N GLU A 150 0.10 -20.97 -1.77
CA GLU A 150 0.19 -20.67 -0.33
C GLU A 150 1.19 -21.59 0.38
N LYS A 151 1.23 -22.89 0.03
CA LYS A 151 2.27 -23.80 0.53
C LYS A 151 3.67 -23.32 0.16
N ILE A 152 3.90 -23.01 -1.12
CA ILE A 152 5.19 -22.49 -1.61
C ILE A 152 5.58 -21.19 -0.88
N ARG A 153 4.65 -20.23 -0.76
CA ARG A 153 4.88 -18.97 -0.02
C ARG A 153 5.25 -19.22 1.43
N SER A 154 4.56 -20.12 2.12
CA SER A 154 4.86 -20.43 3.52
C SER A 154 6.23 -21.08 3.69
N THR A 155 6.64 -21.95 2.77
CA THR A 155 7.96 -22.58 2.75
C THR A 155 9.05 -21.55 2.47
N VAL A 156 8.90 -20.71 1.44
CA VAL A 156 9.85 -19.63 1.12
C VAL A 156 9.96 -18.66 2.30
N ARG A 157 8.84 -18.28 2.91
CA ARG A 157 8.86 -17.36 4.05
C ARG A 157 9.65 -17.93 5.22
N LYS A 158 9.47 -19.22 5.56
CA LYS A 158 10.24 -19.90 6.61
C LYS A 158 11.73 -20.04 6.28
N SER A 159 12.06 -20.18 4.99
CA SER A 159 13.44 -20.36 4.54
C SER A 159 14.26 -19.07 4.56
N TYR A 160 13.63 -17.93 4.30
CA TYR A 160 14.34 -16.66 4.08
C TYR A 160 14.09 -15.61 5.18
N PHE A 161 13.04 -15.78 5.99
CA PHE A 161 12.71 -14.86 7.08
C PHE A 161 12.58 -15.70 8.37
N LYS A 162 13.73 -15.98 8.99
CA LYS A 162 13.83 -16.51 10.36
C LYS A 162 13.66 -15.37 11.36
#